data_AF-A0A5N3USD8-F1
#
_entry.id   AF-A0A5N3USD8-F1
#
_cell.length_a   1.000
_cell.length_b   1.000
_cell.length_c   1.000
_cell.angle_alpha   90.00
_cell.angle_beta   90.00
_cell.angle_gamma   90.00
#
_symmetry.space_group_name_H-M   'P 1'
#
loop_
_entity.id
_entity.type
_entity.pdbx_description
1 polymer ?
#
loop_
_entity_poly.entity_id
_entity_poly.type
_entity_poly.pdbx_seq_one_letter_code
_entity_poly.pdbx_strand_id
1 'polypeptide(L)'
;MLSRRGGGEGAGPRGEGRAQGRGGGAGPCAGWGQGHPGPGDLGDGWNELLIASFSHRSIAVKDGILLATGLHVHRNSAHSAGVGAIFDRVLTELVSKMRDMQMDKTELGCLRAIVLFNPDSKGLSNPAEVEALREKVYASLEAYCKHKYPEQPGRFAKLLLRLPALRSIGLKCLEHLFFFKLIGDTPIDTFLMEMLEAPHQMT
;
A
#
# COMPACT_ATOMS: atom_id res chain seq x y z
N MET A 1 59.23 58.06 -18.86
CA MET A 1 58.24 59.07 -19.29
C MET A 1 56.97 58.84 -18.49
N LEU A 2 56.63 59.83 -17.64
CA LEU A 2 55.39 59.94 -16.88
C LEU A 2 54.29 60.56 -17.76
N SER A 3 53.02 60.15 -17.61
CA SER A 3 51.83 61.02 -17.47
C SER A 3 50.54 60.23 -17.75
N ARG A 4 49.67 60.04 -16.74
CA ARG A 4 48.52 60.89 -16.30
C ARG A 4 47.22 60.44 -16.98
N ARG A 5 46.31 59.79 -16.23
CA ARG A 5 45.20 60.36 -15.44
C ARG A 5 44.10 61.00 -16.31
N GLY A 6 42.94 60.35 -16.31
CA GLY A 6 41.62 60.97 -16.40
C GLY A 6 40.71 60.27 -15.40
N GLY A 7 40.18 61.02 -14.44
CA GLY A 7 39.20 60.58 -13.45
C GLY A 7 37.93 61.43 -13.53
N GLY A 8 36.92 61.05 -12.74
CA GLY A 8 35.65 61.76 -12.52
C GLY A 8 34.48 60.75 -12.50
N GLU A 9 34.07 60.21 -11.34
CA GLU A 9 33.16 60.77 -10.31
C GLU A 9 31.66 60.62 -10.66
N GLY A 10 30.86 60.06 -9.73
CA GLY A 10 29.40 59.97 -9.85
C GLY A 10 28.68 59.02 -8.89
N ALA A 11 28.69 59.34 -7.59
CA ALA A 11 27.84 58.97 -6.45
C ALA A 11 26.65 57.96 -6.55
N GLY A 12 26.66 56.95 -5.64
CA GLY A 12 25.57 56.43 -4.75
C GLY A 12 24.22 55.94 -5.31
N PRO A 13 23.38 55.15 -4.57
CA PRO A 13 23.41 54.87 -3.12
C PRO A 13 23.29 53.37 -2.72
N ARG A 14 23.22 53.16 -1.40
CA ARG A 14 23.13 51.91 -0.62
C ARG A 14 22.11 50.88 -1.16
N GLY A 15 22.52 49.62 -1.22
CA GLY A 15 21.64 48.45 -1.36
C GLY A 15 22.03 47.37 -0.35
N GLU A 16 21.04 46.92 0.42
CA GLU A 16 21.15 45.98 1.53
C GLU A 16 21.70 44.60 1.11
N GLY A 17 22.73 44.13 1.80
CA GLY A 17 23.23 42.78 1.65
C GLY A 17 22.33 41.78 2.38
N ARG A 18 21.41 41.14 1.65
CA ARG A 18 20.66 39.97 2.11
C ARG A 18 20.93 38.79 1.19
N ALA A 19 22.10 38.16 1.35
CA ALA A 19 22.40 36.88 0.71
C ALA A 19 21.71 35.76 1.52
N GLN A 20 20.52 35.38 1.07
CA GLN A 20 19.86 34.14 1.49
C GLN A 20 20.75 32.94 1.13
N GLY A 21 21.33 32.34 2.15
CA GLY A 21 21.99 31.05 2.06
C GLY A 21 20.96 29.95 1.80
N ARG A 22 20.98 29.44 0.58
CA ARG A 22 20.60 28.09 0.12
C ARG A 22 19.71 27.30 1.09
N GLY A 23 18.41 27.28 0.77
CA GLY A 23 17.51 26.24 1.25
C GLY A 23 18.03 24.87 0.84
N GLY A 24 18.33 24.04 1.84
CA GLY A 24 18.48 22.61 1.65
C GLY A 24 17.15 22.07 1.15
N GLY A 25 17.12 21.62 -0.10
CA GLY A 25 15.98 20.88 -0.65
C GLY A 25 15.87 19.55 0.07
N ALA A 26 15.06 19.51 1.13
CA ALA A 26 14.50 18.27 1.62
C ALA A 26 13.56 17.76 0.53
N GLY A 27 13.90 16.61 -0.08
CA GLY A 27 12.99 15.92 -1.00
C GLY A 27 11.66 15.58 -0.31
N PRO A 28 10.59 15.29 -1.08
CA PRO A 28 9.22 15.13 -0.58
C PRO A 28 8.98 13.91 0.34
N CYS A 29 10.03 13.24 0.82
CA CYS A 29 9.98 12.15 1.80
C CYS A 29 10.36 12.56 3.23
N ALA A 30 10.59 13.84 3.52
CA ALA A 30 11.04 14.31 4.84
C ALA A 30 9.97 14.30 5.97
N GLY A 31 8.96 13.42 5.87
CA GLY A 31 7.91 13.23 6.87
C GLY A 31 7.89 11.85 7.53
N TRP A 32 8.72 10.89 7.09
CA TRP A 32 8.88 9.63 7.80
C TRP A 32 9.81 9.88 9.00
N GLY A 33 9.22 10.29 10.12
CA GLY A 33 9.93 10.41 11.39
C GLY A 33 10.63 9.10 11.74
N GLN A 34 11.76 9.20 12.44
CA GLN A 34 12.62 8.08 12.86
C GLN A 34 12.00 7.18 13.94
N GLY A 35 10.68 6.98 13.92
CA GLY A 35 9.97 5.98 14.72
C GLY A 35 9.62 4.78 13.85
N HIS A 36 9.66 3.57 14.42
CA HIS A 36 9.08 2.39 13.78
C HIS A 36 7.62 2.72 13.41
N PRO A 37 7.20 2.58 12.14
CA PRO A 37 5.84 2.91 11.73
C PRO A 37 4.88 1.97 12.45
N GLY A 38 3.99 2.54 13.26
CA GLY A 38 2.93 1.79 13.91
C GLY A 38 1.79 1.47 12.93
N PRO A 39 0.81 0.64 13.31
CA PRO A 39 -0.38 0.34 12.50
C PRO A 39 -1.17 1.60 12.04
N GLY A 40 -0.97 2.74 12.71
CA GLY A 40 -1.55 4.04 12.33
C GLY A 40 -0.83 4.78 11.19
N ASP A 41 0.41 4.43 10.86
CA ASP A 41 1.24 5.10 9.84
C ASP A 41 1.15 4.45 8.45
N LEU A 42 0.51 3.27 8.34
CA LEU A 42 0.40 2.55 7.07
C LEU A 42 -0.63 3.15 6.09
N GLY A 43 -1.25 4.28 6.44
CA GLY A 43 -2.24 4.95 5.60
C GLY A 43 -3.55 4.16 5.45
N ASP A 44 -4.47 4.72 4.66
CA ASP A 44 -5.78 4.12 4.38
C ASP A 44 -5.57 2.89 3.46
N GLY A 45 -5.89 1.68 3.93
CA GLY A 45 -5.82 0.44 3.13
C GLY A 45 -4.81 -0.64 3.57
N TRP A 46 -4.12 -0.47 4.70
CA TRP A 46 -3.16 -1.47 5.23
C TRP A 46 -3.76 -2.88 5.38
N ASN A 47 -5.02 -2.95 5.82
CA ASN A 47 -5.76 -4.21 5.99
C ASN A 47 -6.06 -4.86 4.63
N GLU A 48 -6.42 -4.09 3.61
CA GLU A 48 -6.64 -4.60 2.25
C GLU A 48 -5.34 -5.17 1.67
N LEU A 49 -4.20 -4.50 1.90
CA LEU A 49 -2.89 -4.98 1.46
C LEU A 49 -2.51 -6.32 2.11
N LEU A 50 -2.80 -6.48 3.40
CA LEU A 50 -2.62 -7.74 4.13
C LEU A 50 -3.53 -8.84 3.59
N ILE A 51 -4.83 -8.54 3.47
CA ILE A 51 -5.84 -9.49 2.99
C ILE A 51 -5.50 -9.99 1.59
N ALA A 52 -5.13 -9.10 0.68
CA ALA A 52 -4.70 -9.49 -0.66
C ALA A 52 -3.48 -10.43 -0.61
N SER A 53 -2.51 -10.13 0.26
CA SER A 53 -1.26 -10.88 0.37
C SER A 53 -1.46 -12.31 0.89
N PHE A 54 -2.14 -12.49 2.03
CA PHE A 54 -2.37 -13.83 2.55
C PHE A 54 -3.39 -14.60 1.70
N SER A 55 -4.35 -13.93 1.04
CA SER A 55 -5.29 -14.61 0.13
C SER A 55 -4.56 -15.25 -1.04
N HIS A 56 -3.62 -14.52 -1.65
CA HIS A 56 -2.80 -15.08 -2.74
C HIS A 56 -1.85 -16.18 -2.25
N ARG A 57 -1.23 -16.01 -1.07
CA ARG A 57 -0.40 -17.06 -0.44
C ARG A 57 -1.19 -18.36 -0.23
N SER A 58 -2.50 -18.25 -0.02
CA SER A 58 -3.38 -19.36 0.31
C SER A 58 -4.02 -20.04 -0.89
N ILE A 59 -3.71 -19.67 -2.14
CA ILE A 59 -4.38 -20.25 -3.33
C ILE A 59 -4.24 -21.78 -3.43
N ALA A 60 -3.14 -22.34 -2.94
CA ALA A 60 -2.89 -23.78 -2.92
C ALA A 60 -3.43 -24.49 -1.67
N VAL A 61 -3.92 -23.74 -0.68
CA VAL A 61 -4.45 -24.28 0.57
C VAL A 61 -5.93 -24.60 0.37
N LYS A 62 -6.31 -25.83 0.74
CA LYS A 62 -7.71 -26.27 0.70
C LYS A 62 -8.41 -25.88 1.99
N ASP A 63 -9.59 -25.28 1.87
CA ASP A 63 -10.48 -24.93 2.99
C ASP A 63 -9.80 -24.17 4.15
N GLY A 64 -8.81 -23.33 3.83
CA GLY A 64 -8.04 -22.62 4.85
C GLY A 64 -7.15 -21.52 4.28
N ILE A 65 -6.49 -20.80 5.19
CA ILE A 65 -5.50 -19.77 4.87
C ILE A 65 -4.16 -20.08 5.55
N LEU A 66 -3.07 -19.64 4.91
CA LEU A 66 -1.71 -19.70 5.43
C LEU A 66 -1.29 -18.31 5.90
N LEU A 67 -1.03 -18.18 7.20
CA LEU A 67 -0.52 -16.95 7.80
C LEU A 67 0.97 -16.76 7.49
N ALA A 68 1.47 -15.53 7.66
CA ALA A 68 2.89 -15.22 7.47
C ALA A 68 3.80 -16.03 8.41
N THR A 69 3.30 -16.36 9.61
CA THR A 69 3.95 -17.20 10.63
C THR A 69 4.07 -18.68 10.23
N GLY A 70 3.45 -19.12 9.13
CA GLY A 70 3.38 -20.52 8.73
C GLY A 70 2.20 -21.30 9.34
N LEU A 71 1.41 -20.66 10.22
CA LEU A 71 0.21 -21.26 10.79
C LEU A 71 -0.88 -21.42 9.74
N HIS A 72 -1.51 -22.60 9.73
CA HIS A 72 -2.66 -22.90 8.89
C HIS A 72 -3.94 -22.71 9.70
N VAL A 73 -4.80 -21.82 9.24
CA VAL A 73 -6.13 -21.62 9.84
C VAL A 73 -7.16 -22.31 8.95
N HIS A 74 -7.80 -23.34 9.47
CA HIS A 74 -8.83 -24.09 8.74
C HIS A 74 -10.20 -23.43 8.90
N ARG A 75 -11.06 -23.57 7.88
CA ARG A 75 -12.42 -23.03 7.85
C ARG A 75 -13.22 -23.37 9.11
N ASN A 76 -13.22 -24.63 9.53
CA ASN A 76 -13.94 -25.06 10.73
C ASN A 76 -13.48 -24.32 12.00
N SER A 77 -12.18 -24.08 12.14
CA SER A 77 -11.62 -23.33 13.29
C SER A 77 -12.12 -21.88 13.31
N ALA A 78 -12.20 -21.24 12.14
CA ALA A 78 -12.73 -19.88 12.03
C ALA A 78 -14.23 -19.81 12.37
N HIS A 79 -15.01 -20.83 11.98
CA HIS A 79 -16.42 -20.95 12.36
C HIS A 79 -16.59 -21.14 13.88
N SER A 80 -15.80 -22.02 14.50
CA SER A 80 -15.80 -22.21 15.96
C SER A 80 -15.39 -20.94 16.72
N ALA A 81 -14.53 -20.10 16.13
CA ALA A 81 -14.12 -18.82 16.70
C ALA A 81 -15.12 -17.66 16.44
N GLY A 82 -16.27 -17.93 15.81
CA GLY A 82 -17.30 -16.92 15.57
C GLY A 82 -17.00 -15.96 14.40
N VAL A 83 -15.93 -16.18 13.64
CA VAL A 83 -15.53 -15.37 12.46
C VAL A 83 -15.71 -16.12 11.14
N GLY A 84 -16.44 -17.23 11.14
CA GLY A 84 -16.64 -18.10 9.97
C GLY A 84 -17.23 -17.39 8.75
N ALA A 85 -18.17 -16.47 8.95
CA ALA A 85 -18.83 -15.76 7.85
C ALA A 85 -17.85 -14.90 7.03
N ILE A 86 -16.98 -14.11 7.68
CA ILE A 86 -15.97 -13.30 6.99
C ILE A 86 -14.87 -14.16 6.39
N PHE A 87 -14.51 -15.25 7.07
CA PHE A 87 -13.54 -16.22 6.57
C PHE A 87 -14.02 -16.89 5.27
N ASP A 88 -15.30 -17.27 5.21
CA ASP A 88 -15.91 -17.85 4.02
C ASP A 88 -15.89 -16.87 2.84
N ARG A 89 -16.14 -15.59 3.10
CA ARG A 89 -16.02 -14.53 2.08
C ARG A 89 -14.60 -14.41 1.53
N VAL A 90 -13.59 -14.41 2.39
CA VAL A 90 -12.17 -14.42 1.97
C VAL A 90 -11.89 -15.62 1.07
N LEU A 91 -12.30 -16.82 1.48
CA LEU A 91 -12.06 -18.04 0.71
C LEU A 91 -12.77 -18.01 -0.66
N THR A 92 -14.03 -17.57 -0.69
CA THR A 92 -14.88 -17.66 -1.89
C THR A 92 -14.68 -16.51 -2.87
N GLU A 93 -14.52 -15.28 -2.37
CA GLU A 93 -14.46 -14.08 -3.19
C GLU A 93 -13.03 -13.69 -3.58
N LEU A 94 -12.03 -14.08 -2.77
CA LEU A 94 -10.61 -13.79 -3.01
C LEU A 94 -9.81 -15.04 -3.37
N VAL A 95 -9.61 -15.97 -2.41
CA VAL A 95 -8.69 -17.12 -2.60
C VAL A 95 -9.11 -17.96 -3.80
N SER A 96 -10.37 -18.36 -3.88
CA SER A 96 -10.86 -19.17 -5.02
C SER A 96 -10.72 -18.40 -6.32
N LYS A 97 -11.07 -17.11 -6.36
CA LYS A 97 -11.02 -16.32 -7.59
C LYS A 97 -9.59 -16.12 -8.09
N MET A 98 -8.64 -15.90 -7.18
CA MET A 98 -7.21 -15.82 -7.50
C MET A 98 -6.69 -17.17 -8.01
N ARG A 99 -7.10 -18.29 -7.40
CA ARG A 99 -6.74 -19.64 -7.85
C ARG A 99 -7.31 -19.95 -9.24
N ASP A 100 -8.61 -19.74 -9.43
CA ASP A 100 -9.33 -20.10 -10.65
C ASP A 100 -8.78 -19.35 -11.87
N MET A 101 -8.38 -18.08 -11.68
CA MET A 101 -7.77 -17.28 -12.75
C MET A 101 -6.25 -17.45 -12.86
N GLN A 102 -5.64 -18.28 -12.01
CA GLN A 102 -4.19 -18.45 -11.90
C GLN A 102 -3.50 -17.09 -11.81
N MET A 103 -3.92 -16.26 -10.86
CA MET A 103 -3.33 -14.94 -10.65
C MET A 103 -1.84 -15.08 -10.30
N ASP A 104 -0.99 -14.37 -11.01
CA ASP A 104 0.44 -14.38 -10.75
C ASP A 104 0.88 -13.28 -9.77
N LYS A 105 2.14 -13.32 -9.35
CA LYS A 105 2.70 -12.38 -8.38
C LYS A 105 2.83 -10.95 -8.93
N THR A 106 3.03 -10.79 -10.24
CA THR A 106 3.12 -9.47 -10.87
C THR A 106 1.75 -8.80 -10.83
N GLU A 107 0.70 -9.53 -11.19
CA GLU A 107 -0.69 -9.05 -11.15
C GLU A 107 -1.12 -8.69 -9.74
N LEU A 108 -0.81 -9.55 -8.75
CA LEU A 108 -1.04 -9.24 -7.35
C LEU A 108 -0.30 -7.97 -6.93
N GLY A 109 0.97 -7.82 -7.33
CA GLY A 109 1.78 -6.64 -7.04
C GLY A 109 1.14 -5.37 -7.58
N CYS A 110 0.65 -5.38 -8.82
CA CYS A 110 -0.07 -4.26 -9.42
C CYS A 110 -1.39 -3.96 -8.69
N LEU A 111 -2.20 -4.96 -8.34
CA LEU A 111 -3.44 -4.74 -7.58
C LEU A 111 -3.16 -4.13 -6.20
N ARG A 112 -2.12 -4.60 -5.51
CA ARG A 112 -1.66 -4.00 -4.25
C ARG A 112 -1.17 -2.57 -4.43
N ALA A 113 -0.45 -2.28 -5.50
CA ALA A 113 -0.01 -0.91 -5.82
C ALA A 113 -1.20 0.02 -6.12
N ILE A 114 -2.25 -0.47 -6.79
CA ILE A 114 -3.49 0.30 -7.00
C ILE A 114 -4.16 0.64 -5.67
N VAL A 115 -4.24 -0.33 -4.74
CA VAL A 115 -4.76 -0.09 -3.38
C VAL A 115 -3.89 0.93 -2.64
N LEU A 116 -2.57 0.77 -2.69
CA LEU A 116 -1.60 1.65 -2.03
C LEU A 116 -1.68 3.10 -2.53
N PHE A 117 -1.74 3.30 -3.84
CA PHE A 117 -1.82 4.64 -4.43
C PHE A 117 -3.25 5.17 -4.42
N ASN A 118 -3.82 5.38 -3.23
CA ASN A 118 -5.16 5.89 -3.06
C ASN A 118 -5.20 7.43 -2.94
N PRO A 119 -5.63 8.17 -3.97
CA PRO A 119 -5.66 9.63 -3.95
C PRO A 119 -6.70 10.20 -2.98
N ASP A 120 -7.68 9.39 -2.56
CA ASP A 120 -8.70 9.77 -1.58
C ASP A 120 -8.19 9.66 -0.12
N SER A 121 -6.95 9.22 0.08
CA SER A 121 -6.37 9.09 1.41
C SER A 121 -6.24 10.45 2.10
N LYS A 122 -6.63 10.52 3.37
CA LYS A 122 -6.55 11.75 4.16
C LYS A 122 -5.08 12.13 4.42
N GLY A 123 -4.80 13.43 4.38
CA GLY A 123 -3.47 13.96 4.72
C GLY A 123 -2.44 13.91 3.59
N LEU A 124 -2.85 13.56 2.37
CA LEU A 124 -1.96 13.64 1.21
C LEU A 124 -1.59 15.09 0.90
N SER A 125 -0.29 15.35 0.73
CA SER A 125 0.24 16.65 0.30
C SER A 125 -0.08 16.95 -1.17
N ASN A 126 -0.11 15.91 -2.00
CA ASN A 126 -0.37 16.03 -3.44
C ASN A 126 -1.21 14.84 -3.97
N PRO A 127 -2.55 14.88 -3.81
CA PRO A 127 -3.44 13.82 -4.31
C PRO A 127 -3.32 13.54 -5.82
N ALA A 128 -3.09 14.57 -6.63
CA ALA A 128 -2.96 14.44 -8.08
C ALA A 128 -1.73 13.63 -8.49
N GLU A 129 -0.63 13.72 -7.75
CA GLU A 129 0.55 12.89 -8.00
C GLU A 129 0.30 11.42 -7.66
N VAL A 130 -0.43 11.15 -6.57
CA VAL A 130 -0.85 9.79 -6.21
C VAL A 130 -1.78 9.20 -7.26
N GLU A 131 -2.72 9.98 -7.77
CA GLU A 131 -3.59 9.57 -8.87
C GLU A 131 -2.78 9.25 -10.13
N ALA A 132 -1.84 10.11 -10.52
CA ALA A 132 -0.98 9.87 -11.68
C ALA A 132 -0.11 8.60 -11.51
N LEU A 133 0.34 8.27 -10.30
CA LEU A 133 1.03 7.01 -10.02
C LEU A 133 0.09 5.81 -10.17
N ARG A 134 -1.15 5.89 -9.67
CA ARG A 134 -2.16 4.85 -9.83
C ARG A 134 -2.49 4.62 -11.31
N GLU A 135 -2.63 5.66 -12.12
CA GLU A 135 -2.84 5.57 -13.57
C GLU A 135 -1.70 4.84 -14.28
N LYS A 136 -0.44 5.13 -13.91
CA LYS A 136 0.73 4.40 -14.44
C LYS A 136 0.67 2.92 -14.11
N VAL A 137 0.19 2.54 -12.92
CA VAL A 137 0.01 1.13 -12.54
C VAL A 137 -1.09 0.48 -13.38
N TYR A 138 -2.22 1.16 -13.63
CA TYR A 138 -3.27 0.65 -14.52
C TYR A 138 -2.74 0.37 -15.92
N ALA A 139 -2.05 1.34 -16.52
CA ALA A 139 -1.46 1.20 -17.85
C ALA A 139 -0.44 0.06 -17.92
N SER A 140 0.41 -0.06 -16.89
CA SER A 140 1.43 -1.12 -16.80
C SER A 140 0.78 -2.51 -16.67
N LEU A 141 -0.25 -2.65 -15.84
CA LEU A 141 -0.97 -3.90 -15.66
C LEU A 141 -1.73 -4.30 -16.93
N GLU A 142 -2.34 -3.34 -17.62
CA GLU A 142 -3.05 -3.60 -18.87
C GLU A 142 -2.07 -4.10 -19.95
N ALA A 143 -0.92 -3.42 -20.12
CA ALA A 143 0.12 -3.83 -21.05
C ALA A 143 0.67 -5.22 -20.71
N TYR A 144 0.92 -5.50 -19.42
CA TYR A 144 1.34 -6.80 -18.94
C TYR A 144 0.34 -7.90 -19.30
N CYS A 145 -0.95 -7.67 -19.07
CA CYS A 145 -2.01 -8.62 -19.41
C CYS A 145 -2.06 -8.90 -20.91
N LYS A 146 -2.00 -7.86 -21.75
CA LYS A 146 -2.01 -8.00 -23.22
C LYS A 146 -0.80 -8.79 -23.73
N HIS A 147 0.37 -8.57 -23.16
CA HIS A 147 1.60 -9.23 -23.57
C HIS A 147 1.69 -10.69 -23.09
N LYS A 148 1.39 -10.95 -21.82
CA LYS A 148 1.57 -12.27 -21.20
C LYS A 148 0.38 -13.21 -21.44
N TYR A 149 -0.82 -12.66 -21.55
CA TYR A 149 -2.07 -13.42 -21.68
C TYR A 149 -2.89 -12.95 -22.89
N PRO A 150 -2.34 -13.01 -24.12
CA PRO A 150 -3.03 -12.52 -25.33
C PRO A 150 -4.36 -13.24 -25.59
N GLU A 151 -4.46 -14.52 -25.20
CA GLU A 151 -5.67 -15.34 -25.30
C GLU A 151 -6.77 -14.96 -24.29
N GLN A 152 -6.50 -14.03 -23.36
CA GLN A 152 -7.44 -13.61 -22.31
C GLN A 152 -7.70 -12.10 -22.35
N PRO A 153 -8.37 -11.57 -23.39
CA PRO A 153 -8.55 -10.12 -23.57
C PRO A 153 -9.28 -9.43 -22.39
N GLY A 154 -10.11 -10.17 -21.65
CA GLY A 154 -10.81 -9.66 -20.46
C GLY A 154 -10.03 -9.77 -19.15
N ARG A 155 -8.76 -10.21 -19.15
CA ARG A 155 -8.00 -10.50 -17.92
C ARG A 155 -7.77 -9.26 -17.06
N PHE A 156 -7.40 -8.14 -17.67
CA PHE A 156 -7.21 -6.86 -16.98
C PHE A 156 -8.46 -6.45 -16.19
N ALA A 157 -9.62 -6.42 -16.85
CA ALA A 157 -10.90 -6.10 -16.20
C ALA A 157 -11.24 -7.10 -15.07
N LYS A 158 -11.04 -8.41 -15.30
CA LYS A 158 -11.27 -9.45 -14.29
C LYS A 158 -10.42 -9.26 -13.03
N LEU A 159 -9.15 -8.85 -13.19
CA LEU A 159 -8.25 -8.52 -12.07
C LEU A 159 -8.78 -7.31 -11.30
N LEU A 160 -9.16 -6.22 -11.98
CA LEU A 160 -9.69 -5.03 -11.33
C LEU A 160 -11.00 -5.30 -10.57
N LEU A 161 -11.85 -6.20 -11.08
CA LEU A 161 -13.07 -6.65 -10.41
C LEU A 161 -12.82 -7.42 -9.09
N ARG A 162 -11.56 -7.67 -8.70
CA ARG A 162 -11.23 -8.19 -7.36
C ARG A 162 -11.20 -7.08 -6.29
N LEU A 163 -10.92 -5.84 -6.68
CA LEU A 163 -10.79 -4.71 -5.75
C LEU A 163 -12.08 -4.41 -4.97
N PRO A 164 -13.30 -4.45 -5.54
CA PRO A 164 -14.52 -4.21 -4.77
C PRO A 164 -14.77 -5.24 -3.66
N ALA A 165 -14.53 -6.53 -3.95
CA ALA A 165 -14.65 -7.59 -2.95
C ALA A 165 -13.59 -7.42 -1.85
N LEU A 166 -12.36 -7.09 -2.23
CA LEU A 166 -11.28 -6.81 -1.29
C LEU A 166 -11.64 -5.65 -0.35
N ARG A 167 -12.13 -4.54 -0.89
CA ARG A 167 -12.58 -3.38 -0.10
C ARG A 167 -13.71 -3.75 0.85
N SER A 168 -14.72 -4.47 0.36
CA SER A 168 -15.87 -4.89 1.18
C SER A 168 -15.47 -5.81 2.34
N ILE A 169 -14.57 -6.77 2.07
CA ILE A 169 -14.02 -7.66 3.10
C ILE A 169 -13.13 -6.86 4.07
N GLY A 170 -12.28 -5.98 3.56
CA GLY A 170 -11.40 -5.14 4.38
C GLY A 170 -12.18 -4.28 5.38
N LEU A 171 -13.23 -3.60 4.94
CA LEU A 171 -14.11 -2.82 5.82
C LEU A 171 -14.78 -3.72 6.87
N LYS A 172 -15.25 -4.90 6.48
CA LYS A 172 -15.87 -5.84 7.43
C LYS A 172 -14.86 -6.36 8.46
N CYS A 173 -13.63 -6.64 8.06
CA CYS A 173 -12.55 -7.01 8.98
C CYS A 173 -12.24 -5.89 9.98
N LEU A 174 -12.24 -4.62 9.53
CA LEU A 174 -12.06 -3.49 10.43
C LEU A 174 -13.21 -3.38 11.44
N GLU A 175 -14.47 -3.56 11.02
CA GLU A 175 -15.62 -3.60 11.95
C GLU A 175 -15.43 -4.65 13.05
N HIS A 176 -14.98 -5.87 12.68
CA HIS A 176 -14.68 -6.91 13.66
C HIS A 176 -13.54 -6.51 14.60
N LEU A 177 -12.45 -5.93 14.08
CA LEU A 177 -11.34 -5.45 14.91
C LEU A 177 -11.77 -4.35 15.88
N PHE A 178 -12.58 -3.38 15.42
CA PHE A 178 -13.14 -2.35 16.30
C PHE A 178 -14.04 -2.95 17.39
N PHE A 179 -14.88 -3.91 17.05
CA PHE A 179 -15.74 -4.60 18.02
C PHE A 179 -14.92 -5.35 19.07
N PHE A 180 -13.88 -6.09 18.66
CA PHE A 180 -12.98 -6.77 19.60
C PHE A 180 -12.24 -5.78 20.50
N LYS A 181 -11.81 -4.63 19.96
CA LYS A 181 -11.20 -3.54 20.75
C LYS A 181 -12.14 -2.96 21.80
N LEU A 182 -13.44 -2.88 21.48
CA LEU A 182 -14.45 -2.32 22.38
C LEU A 182 -14.87 -3.30 23.49
N ILE A 183 -14.72 -4.61 23.27
CA ILE A 183 -15.28 -5.66 24.13
C ILE A 183 -14.21 -6.44 24.91
N GLY A 184 -12.94 -6.44 24.48
CA GLY A 184 -11.90 -7.24 25.13
C GLY A 184 -10.52 -6.57 25.21
N ASP A 185 -9.80 -6.88 26.29
CA ASP A 185 -8.42 -6.48 26.61
C ASP A 185 -7.35 -7.15 25.71
N THR A 186 -7.68 -7.50 24.46
CA THR A 186 -6.68 -8.12 23.56
C THR A 186 -5.94 -7.03 22.80
N PRO A 187 -4.60 -6.90 22.95
CA PRO A 187 -3.83 -5.92 22.21
C PRO A 187 -3.79 -6.30 20.73
N ILE A 188 -4.71 -5.72 19.96
CA ILE A 188 -4.85 -5.91 18.51
C ILE A 188 -3.55 -5.55 17.76
N ASP A 189 -2.77 -4.63 18.31
CA ASP A 189 -1.52 -4.16 17.70
C ASP A 189 -0.48 -5.28 17.58
N THR A 190 -0.38 -6.20 18.55
CA THR A 190 0.58 -7.32 18.52
C THR A 190 0.18 -8.36 17.47
N PHE A 191 -1.11 -8.70 17.38
CA PHE A 191 -1.63 -9.66 16.40
C PHE A 191 -1.50 -9.15 14.95
N LEU A 192 -1.77 -7.86 14.72
CA LEU A 192 -1.60 -7.26 13.39
C LEU A 192 -0.12 -7.17 12.99
N MET A 193 0.78 -6.92 13.94
CA MET A 193 2.23 -6.89 13.72
C MET A 193 2.77 -8.29 13.40
N GLU A 194 2.30 -9.34 14.10
CA GLU A 194 2.62 -10.74 13.79
C GLU A 194 2.04 -11.21 12.44
N MET A 195 0.92 -10.66 11.99
CA MET A 195 0.37 -10.93 10.65
C MET A 195 1.13 -10.21 9.52
N LEU A 196 1.81 -9.10 9.83
CA LEU A 196 2.62 -8.29 8.90
C LEU A 196 4.04 -8.84 8.71
N GLU A 197 4.64 -9.40 9.75
CA GLU A 197 6.03 -9.86 9.71
C GLU A 197 6.15 -11.27 9.09
N ALA A 198 6.87 -11.38 7.98
CA ALA A 198 7.38 -12.67 7.52
C ALA A 198 8.53 -13.10 8.47
N PRO A 199 8.71 -14.40 8.74
CA PRO A 199 9.82 -14.85 9.57
C PRO A 199 11.12 -14.35 8.94
N HIS A 200 11.86 -13.56 9.73
CA HIS A 200 13.25 -13.27 9.46
C HIS A 200 13.96 -14.62 9.34
N GLN A 201 14.45 -14.95 8.14
CA GLN A 201 15.45 -16.01 8.03
C GLN A 201 16.68 -15.50 8.78
N MET A 202 16.79 -15.84 10.06
CA MET A 202 18.07 -15.82 10.74
C MET A 202 18.86 -17.04 10.24
N THR A 203 19.60 -16.81 9.16
CA THR A 203 20.84 -17.55 8.86
C THR A 203 21.82 -17.41 10.00
#